data_AF-A0A5D0MZL2-F1
#
_entry.id   AF-A0A5D0MZL2-F1
#
_cell.length_a   1.000
_cell.length_b   1.000
_cell.length_c   1.000
_cell.angle_alpha   90.00
_cell.angle_beta   90.00
_cell.angle_gamma   90.00
#
_symmetry.space_group_name_H-M   'P 1'
#
loop_
_entity.id
_entity.type
_entity.pdbx_description
1 polymer ?
#
loop_
_entity_poly.entity_id
_entity_poly.type
_entity_poly.pdbx_seq_one_letter_code
_entity_poly.pdbx_strand_id
1 'polypeptide(L)'
;MGWRAWMTVQGRGAGSGTDVLIRKVDSHLATLRTGLHGPELELAEDLARCLRELVVATAHSSAADRGLVRAAVHYFVLRRESRGKLLPVRSLAAAQRVVNKAVRQLDRPDLLVETPRRDRSAPDPALR
;
A
#
# COMPACT_ATOMS: atom_id res chain seq x y z
N MET A 1 -17.23 -6.63 -10.49
CA MET A 1 -17.93 -5.33 -10.49
C MET A 1 -17.54 -4.58 -9.23
N GLY A 2 -16.62 -3.62 -9.27
CA GLY A 2 -16.05 -3.05 -8.03
C GLY A 2 -15.67 -1.57 -8.04
N TRP A 3 -16.03 -0.83 -9.10
CA TRP A 3 -15.60 0.57 -9.28
C TRP A 3 -16.69 1.62 -8.93
N ARG A 4 -17.96 1.21 -8.79
CA ARG A 4 -19.09 2.16 -8.59
C ARG A 4 -19.37 2.54 -7.13
N ALA A 5 -19.18 1.64 -6.17
CA ALA A 5 -19.26 1.98 -4.75
C ALA A 5 -18.10 2.89 -4.29
N TRP A 6 -17.06 3.03 -5.13
CA TRP A 6 -15.86 3.82 -4.85
C TRP A 6 -16.00 5.27 -5.30
N MET A 7 -16.93 5.62 -6.18
CA MET A 7 -17.05 6.97 -6.76
C MET A 7 -18.26 7.77 -6.27
N THR A 8 -19.17 7.19 -5.49
CA THR A 8 -20.40 7.88 -5.05
C THR A 8 -20.23 8.84 -3.86
N VAL A 9 -19.00 9.06 -3.35
CA VAL A 9 -18.73 10.02 -2.26
C VAL A 9 -18.05 11.30 -2.74
N GLN A 10 -18.27 11.73 -3.98
CA GLN A 10 -17.74 13.01 -4.47
C GLN A 10 -18.57 14.24 -4.04
N GLY A 11 -19.62 14.07 -3.22
CA GLY A 11 -20.55 15.15 -2.86
C GLY A 11 -20.43 15.73 -1.44
N ARG A 12 -19.58 15.21 -0.54
CA ARG A 12 -19.48 15.74 0.83
C ARG A 12 -18.04 15.76 1.35
N GLY A 13 -17.37 16.89 1.11
CA GLY A 13 -16.12 17.29 1.77
C GLY A 13 -14.88 16.48 1.39
N ALA A 14 -13.86 17.16 0.88
CA ALA A 14 -12.54 16.57 0.63
C ALA A 14 -11.98 15.82 1.87
N GLY A 15 -12.32 16.25 3.09
CA GLY A 15 -11.95 15.57 4.34
C GLY A 15 -12.54 14.16 4.49
N SER A 16 -13.84 13.98 4.16
CA SER A 16 -14.52 12.68 4.30
C SER A 16 -13.93 11.61 3.38
N GLY A 17 -13.50 12.00 2.17
CA GLY A 17 -12.87 11.10 1.20
C GLY A 17 -11.50 10.61 1.66
N THR A 18 -10.67 11.51 2.20
CA THR A 18 -9.35 11.23 2.76
C THR A 18 -9.45 10.31 3.98
N ASP A 19 -10.36 10.61 4.91
CA ASP A 19 -10.58 9.81 6.12
C ASP A 19 -10.99 8.37 5.80
N VAL A 20 -11.83 8.18 4.78
CA VAL A 20 -12.26 6.83 4.35
C VAL A 20 -11.08 6.01 3.80
N LEU A 21 -10.15 6.63 3.07
CA LEU A 21 -8.98 5.93 2.55
C LEU A 21 -8.01 5.54 3.68
N ILE A 22 -7.77 6.45 4.64
CA ILE A 22 -6.97 6.15 5.84
C ILE A 22 -7.56 4.98 6.60
N ARG A 23 -8.88 5.02 6.90
CA ARG A 23 -9.57 3.94 7.62
C ARG A 23 -9.47 2.60 6.91
N LYS A 24 -9.52 2.59 5.57
CA LYS A 24 -9.35 1.37 4.76
C LYS A 24 -7.92 0.82 4.86
N VAL A 25 -6.92 1.68 4.78
CA VAL A 25 -5.51 1.29 4.94
C VAL A 25 -5.28 0.70 6.34
N ASP A 26 -5.73 1.39 7.38
CA ASP A 26 -5.56 0.93 8.77
C ASP A 26 -6.29 -0.39 9.04
N SER A 27 -7.53 -0.54 8.55
CA SER A 27 -8.30 -1.79 8.69
C SER A 27 -7.63 -2.96 7.96
N HIS A 28 -7.05 -2.71 6.78
CA HIS A 28 -6.32 -3.74 6.05
C HIS A 28 -5.02 -4.10 6.78
N LEU A 29 -4.26 -3.10 7.27
CA LEU A 29 -3.05 -3.34 8.03
C LEU A 29 -3.31 -4.13 9.31
N ALA A 30 -4.39 -3.83 10.03
CA ALA A 30 -4.82 -4.60 11.20
C ALA A 30 -5.05 -6.07 10.85
N THR A 31 -5.62 -6.37 9.67
CA THR A 31 -5.76 -7.75 9.17
C THR A 31 -4.40 -8.38 8.84
N LEU A 32 -3.49 -7.63 8.24
CA LEU A 32 -2.16 -8.15 7.89
C LEU A 32 -1.34 -8.47 9.15
N ARG A 33 -1.45 -7.66 10.21
CA ARG A 33 -0.80 -7.88 11.51
C ARG A 33 -1.20 -9.20 12.18
N THR A 34 -2.37 -9.76 11.87
CA THR A 34 -2.79 -11.06 12.42
C THR A 34 -2.23 -12.25 11.65
N GLY A 35 -1.67 -12.06 10.46
CA GLY A 35 -1.25 -13.16 9.57
C GLY A 35 0.12 -13.03 8.93
N LEU A 36 0.80 -11.89 9.07
CA LEU A 36 2.18 -11.66 8.64
C LEU A 36 3.08 -11.43 9.85
N HIS A 37 4.34 -11.81 9.71
CA HIS A 37 5.39 -11.63 10.71
C HIS A 37 6.71 -11.25 10.03
N GLY A 38 7.65 -10.70 10.79
CA GLY A 38 8.99 -10.39 10.31
C GLY A 38 9.02 -9.39 9.15
N PRO A 39 9.93 -9.54 8.18
CA PRO A 39 10.15 -8.56 7.10
C PRO A 39 8.92 -8.28 6.23
N GLU A 40 8.03 -9.26 6.07
CA GLU A 40 6.77 -9.08 5.34
C GLU A 40 5.78 -8.16 6.08
N LEU A 41 5.78 -8.20 7.42
CA LEU A 41 4.96 -7.29 8.23
C LEU A 41 5.54 -5.88 8.21
N GLU A 42 6.86 -5.74 8.38
CA GLU A 42 7.55 -4.44 8.31
C GLU A 42 7.26 -3.73 6.97
N LEU A 43 7.38 -4.45 5.86
CA LEU A 43 7.03 -3.92 4.54
C LEU A 43 5.55 -3.49 4.45
N ALA A 44 4.63 -4.26 5.04
CA ALA A 44 3.22 -3.89 5.05
C ALA A 44 2.95 -2.62 5.86
N GLU A 45 3.63 -2.44 6.99
CA GLU A 45 3.53 -1.26 7.84
C GLU A 45 4.11 -0.01 7.15
N ASP A 46 5.24 -0.15 6.48
CA ASP A 46 5.86 0.93 5.70
C ASP A 46 4.98 1.37 4.53
N LEU A 47 4.41 0.42 3.78
CA LEU A 47 3.47 0.73 2.72
C LEU A 47 2.22 1.43 3.24
N ALA A 48 1.68 0.99 4.37
CA ALA A 48 0.52 1.63 4.99
C ALA A 48 0.82 3.05 5.49
N ARG A 49 2.01 3.27 6.07
CA ARG A 49 2.51 4.61 6.43
C ARG A 49 2.62 5.52 5.21
N CYS A 50 3.34 5.08 4.18
CA CYS A 50 3.48 5.82 2.92
C CYS A 50 2.11 6.18 2.31
N LEU A 51 1.17 5.25 2.26
CA LEU A 51 -0.17 5.50 1.73
C LEU A 51 -0.96 6.53 2.55
N ARG A 52 -0.86 6.50 3.89
CA ARG A 52 -1.51 7.51 4.75
C ARG A 52 -0.94 8.90 4.47
N GLU A 53 0.37 9.01 4.34
CA GLU A 53 1.05 10.27 4.05
C GLU A 53 0.68 10.80 2.66
N LEU A 54 0.65 9.95 1.63
CA LEU A 54 0.18 10.32 0.29
C LEU A 54 -1.29 10.76 0.28
N VAL A 55 -2.16 10.08 1.02
CA VAL A 55 -3.58 10.44 1.14
C VAL A 55 -3.74 11.82 1.76
N VAL A 56 -3.02 12.13 2.84
CA VAL A 56 -3.05 13.45 3.48
C VAL A 56 -2.46 14.51 2.56
N ALA A 57 -1.28 14.25 1.98
CA ALA A 57 -0.57 15.20 1.11
C ALA A 57 -1.38 15.58 -0.13
N THR A 58 -2.19 14.64 -0.65
CA THR A 58 -3.00 14.87 -1.86
C THR A 58 -4.42 15.37 -1.60
N ALA A 59 -4.82 15.56 -0.34
CA ALA A 59 -6.19 15.95 0.02
C ALA A 59 -6.66 17.25 -0.68
N HIS A 60 -5.73 18.18 -0.92
CA HIS A 60 -5.98 19.46 -1.59
C HIS A 60 -5.31 19.56 -2.98
N SER A 61 -4.66 18.49 -3.46
CA SER A 61 -4.03 18.43 -4.79
C SER A 61 -5.04 18.22 -5.92
N SER A 62 -4.58 18.00 -7.16
CA SER A 62 -5.47 17.82 -8.31
C SER A 62 -6.35 16.56 -8.19
N ALA A 63 -7.44 16.50 -8.96
CA ALA A 63 -8.28 15.31 -9.03
C ALA A 63 -7.52 14.08 -9.59
N ALA A 64 -6.53 14.32 -10.46
CA ALA A 64 -5.67 13.26 -10.99
C ALA A 64 -4.79 12.66 -9.90
N ASP A 65 -4.16 13.50 -9.07
CA ASP A 65 -3.30 13.06 -7.96
C ASP A 65 -4.10 12.24 -6.94
N ARG A 66 -5.28 12.75 -6.56
CA ARG A 66 -6.20 12.03 -5.67
C ARG A 66 -6.67 10.70 -6.28
N GLY A 67 -6.92 10.67 -7.59
CA GLY A 67 -7.30 9.47 -8.32
C GLY A 67 -6.19 8.41 -8.32
N LEU A 68 -4.95 8.84 -8.52
CA LEU A 68 -3.76 7.99 -8.47
C LEU A 68 -3.55 7.39 -7.08
N VAL A 69 -3.65 8.19 -6.01
CA VAL A 69 -3.54 7.70 -4.63
C VAL A 69 -4.67 6.72 -4.31
N ARG A 70 -5.91 7.03 -4.73
CA ARG A 70 -7.07 6.14 -4.55
C ARG A 70 -6.84 4.79 -5.24
N ALA A 71 -6.24 4.76 -6.42
CA ALA A 71 -5.89 3.53 -7.12
C ALA A 71 -4.80 2.73 -6.40
N ALA A 72 -3.77 3.40 -5.85
CA ALA A 72 -2.73 2.75 -5.05
C ALA A 72 -3.30 2.11 -3.77
N VAL A 73 -4.15 2.85 -3.04
CA VAL A 73 -4.90 2.32 -1.87
C VAL A 73 -5.77 1.14 -2.28
N HIS A 74 -6.45 1.22 -3.44
CA HIS A 74 -7.26 0.10 -3.93
C HIS A 74 -6.44 -1.17 -4.10
N TYR A 75 -5.30 -1.05 -4.76
CA TYR A 75 -4.43 -2.18 -5.05
C TYR A 75 -3.91 -2.83 -3.77
N PHE A 76 -3.53 -2.02 -2.78
CA PHE A 76 -3.09 -2.51 -1.47
C PHE A 76 -4.20 -3.26 -0.73
N VAL A 77 -5.42 -2.70 -0.69
CA VAL A 77 -6.54 -3.25 0.08
C VAL A 77 -7.22 -4.47 -0.60
N LEU A 78 -7.15 -4.60 -1.93
CA LEU A 78 -7.76 -5.71 -2.69
C LEU A 78 -7.28 -7.12 -2.26
N ARG A 79 -6.16 -7.22 -1.55
CA ARG A 79 -5.47 -8.48 -1.27
C ARG A 79 -6.28 -9.48 -0.42
N ARG A 80 -7.38 -9.07 0.22
CA ARG A 80 -8.19 -9.96 1.08
C ARG A 80 -9.24 -10.80 0.34
N GLU A 81 -9.69 -10.42 -0.85
CA GLU A 81 -10.83 -11.12 -1.49
C GLU A 81 -10.45 -12.27 -2.43
N SER A 82 -9.21 -12.30 -2.94
CA SER A 82 -8.79 -13.32 -3.92
C SER A 82 -8.25 -14.59 -3.25
N ARG A 83 -9.17 -15.33 -2.61
CA ARG A 83 -9.08 -16.75 -2.21
C ARG A 83 -8.04 -17.12 -1.14
N GLY A 84 -8.44 -18.01 -0.23
CA GLY A 84 -7.61 -18.71 0.77
C GLY A 84 -6.49 -19.59 0.20
N LYS A 85 -5.76 -19.12 -0.82
CA LYS A 85 -4.46 -19.63 -1.26
C LYS A 85 -3.47 -18.49 -1.08
N LEU A 86 -2.66 -18.61 -0.04
CA LEU A 86 -1.48 -17.78 0.25
C LEU A 86 -0.77 -17.40 -1.06
N LEU A 87 -0.97 -16.16 -1.53
CA LEU A 87 -0.19 -15.67 -2.64
C LEU A 87 1.23 -15.42 -2.13
N PRO A 88 2.25 -16.09 -2.69
CA PRO A 88 3.62 -15.97 -2.26
C PRO A 88 4.07 -14.51 -2.29
N VAL A 89 5.12 -14.19 -1.52
CA VAL A 89 5.89 -12.93 -1.38
C VAL A 89 5.77 -11.91 -2.52
N ARG A 90 5.62 -12.37 -3.77
CA ARG A 90 5.31 -11.59 -4.99
C ARG A 90 4.11 -10.63 -4.88
N SER A 91 3.14 -10.84 -3.97
CA SER A 91 1.97 -9.96 -3.88
C SER A 91 2.19 -8.68 -3.04
N LEU A 92 3.02 -8.68 -2.00
CA LEU A 92 3.44 -7.46 -1.28
C LEU A 92 4.42 -6.64 -2.12
N ALA A 93 5.37 -7.31 -2.79
CA ALA A 93 6.28 -6.67 -3.74
C ALA A 93 5.53 -6.00 -4.91
N ALA A 94 4.41 -6.56 -5.36
CA ALA A 94 3.56 -5.92 -6.36
C ALA A 94 2.90 -4.64 -5.81
N ALA A 95 2.37 -4.68 -4.57
CA ALA A 95 1.83 -3.50 -3.92
C ALA A 95 2.89 -2.41 -3.75
N GLN A 96 4.10 -2.78 -3.31
CA GLN A 96 5.24 -1.88 -3.21
C GLN A 96 5.58 -1.20 -4.54
N ARG A 97 5.61 -1.94 -5.66
CA ARG A 97 5.84 -1.33 -6.98
C ARG A 97 4.77 -0.32 -7.37
N VAL A 98 3.50 -0.60 -7.08
CA VAL A 98 2.40 0.33 -7.35
C VAL A 98 2.51 1.58 -6.48
N VAL A 99 2.80 1.43 -5.19
CA VAL A 99 3.00 2.54 -4.26
C VAL A 99 4.21 3.38 -4.66
N ASN A 100 5.37 2.77 -4.89
CA ASN A 100 6.58 3.51 -5.32
C ASN A 100 6.38 4.20 -6.68
N LYS A 101 5.58 3.63 -7.58
CA LYS A 101 5.19 4.29 -8.83
C LYS A 101 4.29 5.51 -8.58
N ALA A 102 3.40 5.45 -7.59
CA ALA A 102 2.58 6.60 -7.18
C ALA A 102 3.45 7.70 -6.56
N VAL A 103 4.34 7.31 -5.64
CA VAL A 103 5.31 8.21 -4.99
C VAL A 103 6.13 9.00 -6.01
N ARG A 104 6.66 8.32 -7.03
CA ARG A 104 7.45 8.97 -8.10
C ARG A 104 6.60 9.92 -8.96
N GLN A 105 5.36 9.58 -9.25
CA GLN A 105 4.47 10.45 -10.05
C GLN A 105 4.02 11.69 -9.28
N LEU A 106 4.01 11.61 -7.94
CA LEU A 106 3.67 12.73 -7.06
C LEU A 106 4.91 13.52 -6.61
N ASP A 107 6.09 13.18 -7.12
CA ASP A 107 7.38 13.80 -6.78
C ASP A 107 7.67 13.84 -5.26
N ARG A 108 7.40 12.71 -4.57
CA ARG A 108 7.59 12.54 -3.12
C ARG A 108 8.69 11.53 -2.78
N PRO A 109 9.94 11.71 -3.23
CA PRO A 109 11.00 10.71 -3.06
C PRO A 109 11.28 10.35 -1.60
N ASP A 110 10.92 11.22 -0.66
CA ASP A 110 10.97 11.00 0.80
C ASP A 110 10.11 9.82 1.27
N LEU A 111 9.10 9.43 0.48
CA LEU A 111 8.15 8.35 0.81
C LEU A 111 8.44 7.03 0.09
N LEU A 112 9.58 6.92 -0.60
CA LEU A 112 9.94 5.68 -1.28
C LEU A 112 10.16 4.56 -0.26
N VAL A 113 9.41 3.47 -0.42
CA VAL A 113 9.55 2.29 0.44
C VAL A 113 10.63 1.40 -0.15
N GLU A 114 11.72 1.22 0.59
CA GLU A 114 12.81 0.33 0.19
C GLU A 114 12.38 -1.14 0.25
N THR A 115 12.92 -1.95 -0.65
CA THR A 115 12.67 -3.41 -0.58
C THR A 115 13.48 -3.92 0.61
N PRO A 116 12.90 -4.66 1.58
CA PRO A 116 13.69 -5.32 2.59
C PRO A 116 14.75 -6.12 1.86
N ARG A 117 16.02 -5.77 2.07
CA ARG A 117 17.15 -6.45 1.47
C ARG A 117 17.08 -7.86 2.02
N ARG A 118 16.48 -8.78 1.28
CA ARG A 118 16.40 -10.19 1.67
C ARG A 118 17.84 -10.61 1.85
N ASP A 119 18.25 -10.76 3.11
CA ASP A 119 19.63 -11.02 3.48
C ASP A 119 20.06 -12.27 2.72
N ARG A 120 20.87 -12.06 1.68
CA ARG A 120 21.49 -13.14 0.93
C ARG A 120 22.78 -13.49 1.67
N SER A 121 22.67 -13.72 2.98
CA SER A 121 23.69 -14.40 3.78
C SER A 121 23.24 -15.84 3.94
N ALA A 122 23.32 -16.60 2.86
CA ALA A 122 23.59 -18.02 3.00
C ALA A 122 25.09 -18.10 3.31
N PRO A 123 25.52 -18.60 4.48
CA PRO A 123 26.91 -18.97 4.65
C PRO A 123 27.20 -20.06 3.63
N ASP A 124 28.19 -19.84 2.77
CA ASP A 124 28.74 -20.90 1.94
C ASP A 124 29.42 -21.91 2.89
N PRO A 125 28.93 -23.16 3.01
CA PRO A 125 29.56 -24.16 3.87
C PRO A 125 30.72 -24.89 3.16
N ALA A 126 31.26 -24.38 2.05
CA ALA A 126 32.36 -24.99 1.32
C ALA A 126 33.68 -24.22 1.49
N LEU A 127 34.16 -24.13 2.73
CA LEU A 127 35.61 -24.13 2.98
C LEU A 127 35.99 -25.52 3.49
N ARG A 128 36.35 -26.36 2.52
CA ARG A 128 37.16 -27.56 2.69
C ARG A 128 38.64 -27.18 2.62
#